data_AF-A0A3N6P336-F1
#
_entry.id   AF-A0A3N6P336-F1
#
_cell.length_a   1.000
_cell.length_b   1.000
_cell.length_c   1.000
_cell.angle_alpha   90.00
_cell.angle_beta   90.00
_cell.angle_gamma   90.00
#
_symmetry.space_group_name_H-M   'P 1'
#
loop_
_entity.id
_entity.type
_entity.pdbx_description
1 polymer ?
#
loop_
_entity_poly.entity_id
_entity_poly.type
_entity_poly.pdbx_seq_one_letter_code
_entity_poly.pdbx_strand_id
1 'polypeptide(L)'
;MINFSHEIVKQLDNQTIYTTSENSYYWISKHLHFSEIPEKIELFKNKYKFRKLTKSIFPNFYFREIPTKDLKRIEFDQIPLPFILKPITGFFSMGVYKVSSYTNFINVCYK
;
A
#
# COMPACT_ATOMS: atom_id res chain seq x y z
N MET A 1 -6.41 17.64 -21.29
CA MET A 1 -5.72 18.92 -21.00
C MET A 1 -5.21 18.91 -19.56
N ILE A 2 -4.00 18.41 -19.30
CA ILE A 2 -3.26 18.60 -18.03
C ILE A 2 -1.77 18.67 -18.38
N ASN A 3 -1.37 19.66 -19.18
CA ASN A 3 0.05 19.93 -19.46
C ASN A 3 0.55 21.23 -18.82
N PHE A 4 -0.34 22.03 -18.20
CA PHE A 4 -0.01 23.34 -17.63
C PHE A 4 0.30 23.33 -16.11
N SER A 5 0.05 22.24 -15.38
CA SER A 5 0.02 22.25 -13.92
C SER A 5 1.38 22.06 -13.22
N HIS A 6 2.37 21.43 -13.84
CA HIS A 6 3.68 21.18 -13.20
C HIS A 6 4.53 22.45 -13.06
N GLU A 7 4.54 23.32 -14.09
CA GLU A 7 5.34 24.55 -14.06
C GLU A 7 4.79 25.55 -13.04
N ILE A 8 3.47 25.63 -12.90
CA ILE A 8 2.78 26.46 -11.91
C ILE A 8 3.18 26.05 -10.48
N VAL A 9 3.18 24.74 -10.18
CA VAL A 9 3.59 24.24 -8.85
C VAL A 9 5.07 24.49 -8.56
N LYS A 10 5.93 24.51 -9.59
CA LYS A 10 7.35 24.84 -9.40
C LYS A 10 7.60 26.34 -9.19
N GLN A 11 6.76 27.20 -9.74
CA GLN A 11 6.96 28.65 -9.74
C GLN A 11 6.32 29.34 -8.53
N LEU A 12 5.42 28.66 -7.82
CA LEU A 12 4.66 29.24 -6.71
C LEU A 12 5.00 28.50 -5.42
N ASP A 13 5.84 29.13 -4.59
CA ASP A 13 6.13 28.66 -3.24
C ASP A 13 4.82 28.44 -2.45
N ASN A 14 4.73 27.31 -1.74
CA ASN A 14 3.62 26.92 -0.85
C ASN A 14 2.25 26.63 -1.48
N GLN A 15 2.18 26.14 -2.72
CA GLN A 15 0.88 25.71 -3.29
C GLN A 15 0.30 24.44 -2.64
N THR A 16 -0.94 24.56 -2.17
CA THR A 16 -1.71 23.43 -1.64
C THR A 16 -2.33 22.63 -2.78
N ILE A 17 -2.08 21.31 -2.79
CA ILE A 17 -2.67 20.39 -3.76
C ILE A 17 -3.81 19.64 -3.08
N TYR A 18 -5.01 19.78 -3.63
CA TYR A 18 -6.17 18.99 -3.21
C TYR A 18 -6.58 18.04 -4.34
N THR A 19 -6.61 16.75 -4.03
CA THR A 19 -7.18 15.72 -4.91
C THR A 19 -7.94 14.72 -4.06
N THR A 20 -9.07 14.26 -4.59
CA THR A 20 -9.92 13.23 -3.95
C THR A 20 -9.71 11.85 -4.55
N SER A 21 -8.85 11.71 -5.56
CA SER A 21 -8.66 10.46 -6.30
C SER A 21 -7.28 9.86 -6.10
N GLU A 22 -7.23 8.58 -5.77
CA GLU A 22 -6.00 7.79 -5.75
C GLU A 22 -5.33 7.72 -7.13
N ASN A 23 -6.09 7.86 -8.22
CA ASN A 23 -5.56 7.83 -9.59
C ASN A 23 -4.60 9.01 -9.86
N SER A 24 -4.66 10.08 -9.07
CA SER A 24 -3.73 11.20 -9.16
C SER A 24 -2.31 10.84 -8.72
N TYR A 25 -2.11 9.72 -8.01
CA TYR A 25 -0.80 9.36 -7.48
C TYR A 25 0.27 9.23 -8.56
N TYR A 26 -0.03 8.60 -9.69
CA TYR A 26 0.94 8.46 -10.79
C TYR A 26 1.38 9.84 -11.31
N TRP A 27 0.44 10.76 -11.50
CA TRP A 27 0.74 12.12 -11.93
C TRP A 27 1.59 12.86 -10.88
N ILE A 28 1.20 12.79 -9.60
CA ILE A 28 1.93 13.43 -8.49
C ILE A 28 3.36 12.87 -8.40
N SER A 29 3.53 11.55 -8.43
CA SER A 29 4.84 10.92 -8.36
C SER A 29 5.71 11.27 -9.56
N LYS A 30 5.13 11.42 -10.75
CA LYS A 30 5.87 11.76 -11.98
C LYS A 30 6.27 13.23 -12.02
N HIS A 31 5.41 14.14 -11.58
CA HIS A 31 5.60 15.57 -11.77
C HIS A 31 6.12 16.29 -10.52
N LEU A 32 5.87 15.75 -9.32
CA LEU A 32 6.24 16.37 -8.04
C LEU A 32 7.29 15.55 -7.29
N HIS A 33 8.09 14.75 -8.01
CA HIS A 33 9.18 13.94 -7.46
C HIS A 33 10.26 14.74 -6.73
N PHE A 34 10.34 16.05 -6.97
CA PHE A 34 11.25 16.97 -6.29
C PHE A 34 10.76 17.38 -4.89
N SER A 35 9.50 17.07 -4.54
CA SER A 35 8.90 17.39 -3.24
C SER A 35 8.82 16.15 -2.35
N GLU A 36 8.51 16.35 -1.07
CA GLU A 36 8.25 15.24 -0.13
C GLU A 36 6.88 14.56 -0.34
N ILE A 37 6.02 15.12 -1.20
CA ILE A 37 4.63 14.66 -1.36
C ILE A 37 4.57 13.20 -1.81
N PRO A 38 5.33 12.74 -2.85
CA PRO A 38 5.27 11.34 -3.28
C PRO A 38 5.70 10.36 -2.20
N GLU A 39 6.71 10.69 -1.40
CA GLU A 39 7.18 9.85 -0.30
C GLU A 39 6.13 9.75 0.81
N LYS A 40 5.54 10.89 1.20
CA LYS A 40 4.44 10.93 2.17
C LYS A 40 3.26 10.10 1.68
N ILE A 41 2.84 10.25 0.43
CA ILE A 41 1.75 9.43 -0.12
C ILE A 41 2.12 7.94 -0.07
N GLU A 42 3.31 7.57 -0.52
CA GLU A 42 3.78 6.18 -0.51
C GLU A 42 3.77 5.57 0.90
N LEU A 43 4.15 6.33 1.94
CA LEU A 43 4.09 5.88 3.33
C LEU A 43 2.67 5.46 3.77
N PHE A 44 1.63 6.16 3.32
CA PHE A 44 0.24 5.86 3.65
C PHE A 44 -0.44 4.90 2.67
N LYS A 45 -0.03 4.88 1.41
CA LYS A 45 -0.57 3.98 0.37
C LYS A 45 -0.02 2.56 0.46
N ASN A 46 1.24 2.44 0.87
CA ASN A 46 1.89 1.16 1.05
C ASN A 46 1.59 0.61 2.45
N LYS A 47 0.73 -0.41 2.50
CA LYS A 47 0.27 -1.00 3.77
C LYS A 47 1.41 -1.60 4.58
N TYR A 48 2.50 -2.06 3.96
CA TYR A 48 3.65 -2.61 4.68
C TYR A 48 4.52 -1.51 5.29
N LYS A 49 4.82 -0.43 4.54
CA LYS A 49 5.51 0.76 5.08
C LYS A 49 4.73 1.37 6.23
N PHE A 50 3.41 1.49 6.10
CA PHE A 50 2.55 1.98 7.18
C PHE A 50 2.60 1.08 8.43
N ARG A 51 2.65 -0.25 8.26
CA ARG A 51 2.81 -1.19 9.39
C ARG A 51 4.18 -1.04 10.08
N LYS A 52 5.26 -0.81 9.31
CA LYS A 52 6.56 -0.50 9.90
C LYS A 52 6.52 0.80 10.70
N LEU A 53 5.94 1.86 10.14
CA LEU A 53 5.79 3.17 10.79
C LEU A 53 5.06 3.06 12.13
N THR A 54 4.00 2.26 12.18
CA THR A 54 3.12 2.14 13.35
C THR A 54 3.56 1.03 14.33
N LYS A 55 4.70 0.38 14.10
CA LYS A 55 5.17 -0.74 14.92
C LYS A 55 5.40 -0.36 16.39
N SER A 56 5.86 0.86 16.68
CA SER A 56 6.01 1.35 18.06
C SER A 56 4.68 1.48 18.81
N ILE A 57 3.60 1.77 18.08
CA ILE A 57 2.24 1.90 18.63
C ILE A 57 1.59 0.51 18.77
N PHE A 58 1.90 -0.41 17.86
CA PHE A 58 1.34 -1.78 17.84
C PHE A 58 2.46 -2.84 17.83
N PRO A 59 3.25 -2.95 18.91
CA PRO A 59 4.47 -3.77 18.94
C PRO A 59 4.21 -5.27 18.73
N ASN A 60 3.03 -5.74 19.13
CA ASN A 60 2.64 -7.15 19.07
C ASN A 60 1.82 -7.49 17.81
N PHE A 61 1.59 -6.53 16.91
CA PHE A 61 0.84 -6.79 15.69
C PHE A 61 1.72 -7.53 14.67
N TYR A 62 1.39 -8.78 14.37
CA TYR A 62 2.10 -9.57 13.36
C TYR A 62 1.82 -9.06 11.93
N PHE A 63 2.88 -8.85 11.15
CA PHE A 63 2.78 -8.57 9.73
C PHE A 63 4.05 -9.03 8.99
N ARG A 64 3.87 -9.47 7.74
CA ARG A 64 4.97 -9.91 6.86
C ARG A 64 4.66 -9.52 5.42
N GLU A 65 5.66 -9.04 4.70
CA GLU A 65 5.61 -8.88 3.24
C GLU A 65 6.12 -10.15 2.57
N ILE A 66 5.46 -10.56 1.49
CA ILE A 66 5.81 -11.78 0.74
C ILE A 66 5.65 -11.46 -0.75
N PRO A 67 6.65 -11.77 -1.60
CA PRO A 67 6.47 -11.68 -3.05
C PRO A 67 5.34 -12.61 -3.51
N THR A 68 4.53 -12.17 -4.47
CA THR A 68 3.41 -12.97 -4.98
C THR A 68 3.83 -14.34 -5.48
N LYS A 69 5.01 -14.44 -6.12
CA LYS A 69 5.59 -15.71 -6.62
C LYS A 69 5.87 -16.73 -5.52
N ASP A 70 6.10 -16.27 -4.29
CA ASP A 70 6.47 -17.10 -3.14
C ASP A 70 5.26 -17.39 -2.24
N LEU A 71 4.08 -16.84 -2.55
CA LEU A 71 2.86 -17.01 -1.75
C LEU A 71 2.49 -18.49 -1.54
N LYS A 72 2.69 -19.33 -2.56
CA LYS A 72 2.42 -20.79 -2.48
C LYS A 72 3.48 -21.58 -1.71
N ARG A 73 4.60 -20.94 -1.36
CA ARG A 73 5.74 -21.57 -0.68
C ARG A 73 5.83 -21.19 0.79
N ILE A 74 4.85 -20.43 1.30
CA ILE A 74 4.88 -19.99 2.69
C ILE A 74 4.60 -21.16 3.61
N GLU A 75 5.34 -21.22 4.72
CA GLU A 75 5.06 -22.15 5.79
C GLU A 75 3.84 -21.66 6.58
N PHE A 76 2.66 -22.18 6.23
CA PHE A 76 1.38 -21.75 6.79
C PHE A 76 1.31 -21.93 8.31
N ASP A 77 1.83 -23.04 8.81
CA ASP A 77 1.77 -23.41 10.23
C ASP A 77 2.58 -22.48 11.14
N GLN A 78 3.46 -21.65 10.56
CA GLN A 78 4.21 -20.62 11.30
C GLN A 78 3.47 -19.28 11.42
N ILE A 79 2.29 -19.13 10.80
CA ILE A 79 1.56 -17.86 10.74
C ILE A 79 0.43 -17.86 11.78
N PRO A 80 0.35 -16.85 12.68
CA PRO A 80 -0.75 -16.73 13.62
C PRO A 80 -2.12 -16.65 12.92
N LEU A 81 -3.10 -17.41 13.41
CA LEU A 81 -4.46 -17.40 12.89
C LEU A 81 -5.44 -16.64 13.79
N PRO A 82 -6.47 -15.99 13.21
CA PRO A 82 -6.62 -15.73 11.78
C PRO A 82 -5.68 -14.61 11.32
N PHE A 83 -5.32 -14.60 10.03
CA PHE A 83 -4.59 -13.48 9.42
C PHE A 83 -5.33 -12.88 8.23
N ILE A 84 -4.91 -11.68 7.84
CA ILE A 84 -5.40 -11.00 6.64
C ILE A 84 -4.35 -11.10 5.53
N LEU A 85 -4.70 -11.77 4.44
CA LEU A 85 -3.95 -11.70 3.20
C LEU A 85 -4.48 -10.53 2.37
N LYS A 86 -3.59 -9.64 1.94
CA LYS A 86 -3.97 -8.49 1.10
C LYS A 86 -2.81 -7.97 0.26
N PRO A 87 -3.10 -7.42 -0.94
CA PRO A 87 -2.13 -6.62 -1.69
C PRO A 87 -1.57 -5.45 -0.87
N ILE A 88 -0.29 -5.16 -1.09
CA ILE A 88 0.43 -4.08 -0.41
C ILE A 88 -0.16 -2.70 -0.73
N THR A 89 -0.53 -2.47 -1.99
CA THR A 89 -1.27 -1.31 -2.51
C THR A 89 -2.66 -1.76 -2.97
N GLY A 90 -3.60 -0.82 -3.18
CA GLY A 90 -4.95 -1.14 -3.63
C GLY A 90 -6.05 -0.52 -2.76
N PHE A 91 -7.27 -0.54 -3.30
CA PHE A 91 -8.45 0.20 -2.84
C PHE A 91 -9.72 -0.69 -2.93
N PHE A 92 -10.85 -0.21 -2.37
CA PHE A 92 -12.13 -0.94 -2.30
C PHE A 92 -12.06 -2.37 -1.73
N SER A 93 -11.12 -2.63 -0.83
CA SER A 93 -10.91 -3.96 -0.22
C SER A 93 -10.67 -5.09 -1.24
N MET A 94 -10.29 -4.76 -2.47
CA MET A 94 -9.98 -5.74 -3.51
C MET A 94 -8.77 -6.59 -3.10
N GLY A 95 -8.91 -7.90 -3.23
CA GLY A 95 -7.87 -8.86 -2.86
C GLY A 95 -7.65 -8.99 -1.35
N VAL A 96 -8.55 -8.49 -0.50
CA VAL A 96 -8.46 -8.65 0.96
C VAL A 96 -9.21 -9.90 1.39
N TYR A 97 -8.50 -10.84 2.02
CA TYR A 97 -9.06 -12.11 2.48
C TYR A 97 -8.71 -12.36 3.93
N LYS A 98 -9.72 -12.72 4.74
CA LYS A 98 -9.49 -13.29 6.07
C LYS A 98 -9.22 -14.79 5.91
N VAL A 99 -8.05 -15.22 6.36
CA VAL A 99 -7.64 -16.62 6.32
C VAL A 99 -7.72 -17.17 7.75
N SER A 100 -8.61 -18.15 7.95
CA SER A 100 -8.83 -18.77 9.26
C SER A 100 -8.42 -20.24 9.31
N SER A 101 -8.06 -20.83 8.17
CA SER A 101 -7.63 -22.23 8.03
C SER A 101 -6.78 -22.42 6.78
N TYR A 102 -6.05 -23.53 6.71
CA TYR A 102 -5.26 -23.90 5.54
C TYR A 102 -6.16 -24.07 4.29
N THR A 103 -7.35 -24.66 4.45
CA THR A 103 -8.34 -24.78 3.36
C THR A 103 -8.74 -23.41 2.81
N ASN A 104 -8.99 -22.42 3.68
CA ASN A 104 -9.25 -21.04 3.22
C ASN A 104 -8.05 -20.45 2.49
N PHE A 105 -6.83 -20.71 2.97
CA PHE A 105 -5.60 -20.22 2.37
C PHE A 105 -5.41 -20.71 0.94
N ILE A 106 -5.57 -22.02 0.72
CA ILE A 106 -5.51 -22.62 -0.62
C ILE A 106 -6.59 -22.05 -1.54
N ASN A 107 -7.84 -21.92 -1.06
CA ASN A 107 -8.91 -21.35 -1.88
C ASN A 107 -8.65 -19.89 -2.31
N VAL A 108 -7.85 -19.14 -1.55
CA VAL A 108 -7.48 -17.77 -1.89
C VAL A 108 -6.27 -17.73 -2.84
N CYS A 109 -5.28 -18.60 -2.66
CA CYS A 109 -4.04 -18.59 -3.44
C CYS A 109 -4.15 -19.22 -4.83
N TYR A 110 -5.24 -19.93 -5.12
CA TYR A 110 -5.48 -20.65 -6.37
C TYR A 110 -6.74 -20.18 -7.11
N LYS A 111 -7.30 -19.01 -6.74
CA LYS A 111 -8.19 -18.25 -7.62
C LYS A 111 -7.39 -17.60 -8.75
#